data_AF-A0A482WN16-F1
#
_entry.id   AF-A0A482WN16-F1
#
_cell.length_a   1.000
_cell.length_b   1.000
_cell.length_c   1.000
_cell.angle_alpha   90.00
_cell.angle_beta   90.00
_cell.angle_gamma   90.00
#
_symmetry.space_group_name_H-M   'P 1'
#
loop_
_entity.id
_entity.type
_entity.pdbx_description
1 polymer ?
#
loop_
_entity_poly.entity_id
_entity_poly.type
_entity_poly.pdbx_seq_one_letter_code
_entity_poly.pdbx_strand_id
1 'polypeptide(L)'
;MSLLTLEQVLCDSEKLAVRLTEDDNTADDLLSQARCVYKQIDAMKQYSEETMELNELARQRPHSVLVAGIQQESRRLRELQQENRELRAALEDHQNALEVIMSKYRQHVTHLVQVSHLQHVPQMQMDSQYAQLKRQSDKMSEMAAVMRMAAQTDEKESLQDIEVISKLATENQGLRELLNISVKYGSHKQADSPEKTAATDDKAATKQLESDANETRVKVEAKTSSESTESSQETVKEVEQSPKKPSDTKTSQSAKEESFWS
;
A
#
# COMPACT_ATOMS: atom_id res chain seq x y z
N MET A 1 127.27 2.57 62.08
CA MET A 1 125.91 2.94 62.53
C MET A 1 125.58 4.38 62.11
N SER A 2 125.55 4.66 60.81
CA SER A 2 125.30 6.02 60.26
C SER A 2 124.45 6.00 58.99
N LEU A 3 124.44 4.89 58.25
CA LEU A 3 123.51 4.68 57.12
C LEU A 3 122.05 4.51 57.57
N LEU A 4 121.85 3.85 58.73
CA LEU A 4 120.52 3.50 59.26
C LEU A 4 119.67 4.72 59.65
N THR A 5 120.30 5.82 60.09
CA THR A 5 119.61 7.05 60.51
C THR A 5 119.14 7.90 59.33
N LEU A 6 119.87 7.90 58.20
CA LEU A 6 119.45 8.62 57.00
C LEU A 6 118.29 7.91 56.29
N GLU A 7 118.34 6.58 56.21
CA GLU A 7 117.25 5.78 55.65
C GLU A 7 115.94 5.93 56.44
N GLN A 8 116.01 6.03 57.77
CA GLN A 8 114.83 6.30 58.61
C GLN A 8 114.21 7.67 58.34
N VAL A 9 115.03 8.73 58.26
CA VAL A 9 114.56 10.08 57.93
C VAL A 9 113.95 10.13 56.52
N LEU A 10 114.53 9.41 55.57
CA LEU A 10 114.02 9.34 54.21
C LEU A 10 112.68 8.60 54.16
N CYS A 11 112.56 7.46 54.85
CA CYS A 11 111.32 6.70 55.00
C CYS A 11 110.22 7.51 55.70
N ASP A 12 110.56 8.31 56.71
CA ASP A 12 109.59 9.15 57.40
C ASP A 12 109.18 10.39 56.57
N SER A 13 110.10 10.93 55.77
CA SER A 13 109.78 11.98 54.79
C SER A 13 108.85 11.46 53.69
N GLU A 14 109.06 10.23 53.22
CA GLU A 14 108.16 9.56 52.27
C GLU A 14 106.78 9.33 52.88
N LYS A 15 106.67 8.84 54.12
CA LYS A 15 105.37 8.69 54.80
C LYS A 15 104.64 10.01 54.99
N LEU A 16 105.36 11.08 55.34
CA LEU A 16 104.77 12.40 55.49
C LEU A 16 104.26 12.91 54.13
N ALA A 17 105.03 12.73 53.05
CA ALA A 17 104.60 13.09 51.71
C ALA A 17 103.34 12.32 51.29
N VAL A 18 103.27 11.02 51.58
CA VAL A 18 102.06 10.21 51.34
C VAL A 18 100.87 10.76 52.12
N ARG A 19 101.02 11.05 53.42
CA ARG A 19 99.95 11.65 54.23
C ARG A 19 99.51 13.00 53.71
N LEU A 20 100.45 13.85 53.30
CA LEU A 20 100.13 15.16 52.71
C LEU A 20 99.31 14.98 51.43
N THR A 21 99.67 14.02 50.57
CA THR A 21 98.90 13.74 49.36
C THR A 21 97.52 13.16 49.68
N GLU A 22 97.39 12.32 50.72
CA GLU A 22 96.10 11.81 51.18
C GLU A 22 95.23 12.95 51.72
N ASP A 23 95.79 13.83 52.55
CA ASP A 23 95.10 15.02 53.08
C ASP A 23 94.68 15.96 51.94
N ASP A 24 95.55 16.25 50.97
CA ASP A 24 95.23 17.05 49.78
C ASP A 24 94.08 16.41 48.97
N ASN A 25 94.11 15.08 48.78
CA ASN A 25 93.02 14.36 48.11
C ASN A 25 91.70 14.48 48.89
N THR A 26 91.73 14.38 50.23
CA THR A 26 90.51 14.56 51.04
C THR A 26 89.99 15.99 50.98
N ALA A 27 90.88 16.99 50.91
CA ALA A 27 90.51 18.39 50.77
C ALA A 27 89.87 18.64 49.39
N ASP A 28 90.39 18.04 48.33
CA ASP A 28 89.81 18.10 46.99
C ASP A 28 88.43 17.41 46.91
N ASP A 29 88.27 16.27 47.60
CA ASP A 29 86.96 15.61 47.72
C ASP A 29 85.95 16.51 48.44
N LEU A 30 86.32 17.11 49.58
CA LEU A 30 85.47 18.05 50.30
C LEU A 30 85.13 19.29 49.47
N LEU A 31 86.09 19.82 48.72
CA LEU A 31 85.89 20.95 47.81
C LEU A 31 84.92 20.58 46.67
N SER A 32 85.03 19.36 46.13
CA SER A 32 84.11 18.85 45.11
C SER A 32 82.69 18.71 45.65
N GLN A 33 82.54 18.20 46.88
CA GLN A 33 81.26 18.08 47.57
C GLN A 33 80.66 19.46 47.85
N ALA A 34 81.46 20.41 48.34
CA ALA A 34 81.02 21.78 48.56
C ALA A 34 80.54 22.45 47.26
N ARG A 35 81.24 22.23 46.14
CA ARG A 35 80.83 22.70 44.81
C ARG A 35 79.53 22.04 44.34
N CYS A 36 79.34 20.74 44.63
CA CYS A 36 78.12 20.02 44.30
C CYS A 36 76.92 20.59 45.07
N VAL A 37 77.07 20.78 46.38
CA VAL A 37 76.05 21.39 47.23
C VAL A 37 75.75 22.82 46.80
N TYR A 38 76.76 23.61 46.43
CA TYR A 38 76.54 24.97 45.92
C TYR A 38 75.68 25.00 44.66
N LYS A 39 75.97 24.12 43.68
CA LYS A 39 75.14 23.98 42.48
C LYS A 39 73.71 23.54 42.81
N GLN A 40 73.54 22.66 43.78
CA GLN A 40 72.21 22.23 44.23
C GLN A 40 71.44 23.38 44.87
N ILE A 41 72.10 24.20 45.70
CA ILE A 41 71.50 25.39 46.31
C ILE A 41 71.08 26.40 45.24
N ASP A 42 71.92 26.65 44.24
CA ASP A 42 71.60 27.55 43.14
C ASP A 42 70.41 27.05 42.32
N ALA A 43 70.35 25.75 42.03
CA ALA A 43 69.19 25.15 41.37
C ALA A 43 67.93 25.32 42.24
N MET A 44 67.99 25.06 43.55
CA MET A 44 66.86 25.27 44.46
C MET A 44 66.39 26.73 44.51
N LYS A 45 67.32 27.69 44.45
CA LYS A 45 66.97 29.11 44.37
C LYS A 45 66.23 29.44 43.09
N GLN A 46 66.74 28.98 41.94
CA GLN A 46 66.08 29.18 40.64
C GLN A 46 64.67 28.59 40.65
N TYR A 47 64.48 27.35 41.11
CA TYR A 47 63.15 26.76 41.23
C TYR A 47 62.23 27.56 42.16
N SER A 48 62.76 28.06 43.28
CA SER A 48 61.99 28.89 44.22
C SER A 48 61.56 30.21 43.58
N GLU A 49 62.45 30.86 42.82
CA GLU A 49 62.17 32.10 42.10
C GLU A 49 61.11 31.88 41.01
N GLU A 50 61.26 30.86 40.17
CA GLU A 50 60.28 30.49 39.13
C GLU A 50 58.91 30.17 39.74
N THR A 51 58.87 29.45 40.87
CA THR A 51 57.63 29.14 41.58
C THR A 51 56.99 30.40 42.16
N MET A 52 57.78 31.34 42.65
CA MET A 52 57.31 32.61 43.19
C MET A 52 56.73 33.49 42.08
N GLU A 53 57.41 33.60 40.94
CA GLU A 53 56.91 34.32 39.75
C GLU A 53 55.58 33.75 39.25
N LEU A 54 55.46 32.42 39.17
CA LEU A 54 54.21 31.76 38.79
C LEU A 54 53.08 32.06 39.78
N ASN A 55 53.41 32.08 41.08
CA ASN A 55 52.46 32.38 42.15
C ASN A 55 51.99 33.84 42.08
N GLU A 56 52.89 34.78 41.80
CA GLU A 56 52.55 36.19 41.60
C GLU A 56 51.64 36.38 40.39
N LEU A 57 51.95 35.74 39.25
CA LEU A 57 51.09 35.77 38.06
C LEU A 57 49.70 35.17 38.33
N ALA A 58 49.65 34.09 39.11
CA ALA A 58 48.39 33.47 39.54
C ALA A 58 47.60 34.37 40.51
N ARG A 59 48.27 35.18 41.34
CA ARG A 59 47.64 36.18 42.22
C ARG A 59 47.13 37.41 41.46
N GLN A 60 47.80 37.80 40.36
CA GLN A 60 47.40 38.93 39.53
C GLN A 60 46.07 38.69 38.81
N ARG A 61 45.71 37.45 38.50
CA ARG A 61 44.32 37.11 38.19
C ARG A 61 43.57 36.86 39.49
N PRO A 62 42.71 37.77 39.95
CA PRO A 62 41.93 37.51 41.15
C PRO A 62 41.13 36.23 40.90
N HIS A 63 41.35 35.22 41.73
CA HIS A 63 40.71 33.91 41.63
C HIS A 63 39.18 34.03 41.44
N SER A 64 38.59 35.09 42.00
CA SER A 64 37.20 35.48 41.80
C SER A 64 36.79 35.74 40.34
N VAL A 65 37.64 36.37 39.52
CA VAL A 65 37.35 36.63 38.09
C VAL A 65 37.40 35.34 37.28
N LEU A 66 38.35 34.45 37.56
CA LEU A 66 38.41 33.13 36.91
C LEU A 66 37.17 32.29 37.28
N VAL A 67 36.83 32.23 38.57
CA VAL A 67 35.65 31.51 39.05
C VAL A 67 34.37 32.10 38.46
N ALA A 68 34.24 33.43 38.40
CA ALA A 68 33.10 34.08 37.76
C ALA A 68 33.02 33.76 36.26
N GLY A 69 34.15 33.74 35.55
CA GLY A 69 34.24 33.34 34.15
C GLY A 69 33.80 31.89 33.94
N ILE A 70 34.29 30.96 34.74
CA ILE A 70 33.92 29.53 34.69
C ILE A 70 32.42 29.35 34.99
N GLN A 71 31.87 30.08 35.97
CA GLN A 71 30.44 30.04 36.28
C GLN A 71 29.58 30.57 35.13
N GLN A 72 30.01 31.66 34.49
CA GLN A 72 29.34 32.23 33.32
C GLN A 72 29.38 31.26 32.13
N GLU A 73 30.53 30.64 31.86
CA GLU A 73 30.67 29.63 30.81
C GLU A 73 29.82 28.39 31.09
N SER A 74 29.82 27.91 32.34
CA SER A 74 28.98 26.79 32.78
C SER A 74 27.49 27.09 32.68
N ARG A 75 27.08 28.36 32.84
CA ARG A 75 25.71 28.79 32.58
C ARG A 75 25.41 28.77 31.08
N ARG A 76 26.28 29.36 30.26
CA ARG A 76 26.13 29.37 28.80
C ARG A 76 26.07 27.95 28.21
N LEU A 77 26.88 27.03 28.72
CA LEU A 77 26.87 25.64 28.30
C LEU A 77 25.53 24.97 28.61
N ARG A 78 24.94 25.24 29.79
CA ARG A 78 23.61 24.73 30.15
C ARG A 78 22.51 25.32 29.26
N GLU A 79 22.58 26.61 28.95
CA GLU A 79 21.63 27.26 28.03
C GLU A 79 21.71 26.63 26.63
N LEU A 80 22.92 26.42 26.09
CA LEU A 80 23.10 25.72 24.81
C LEU A 80 22.61 24.26 24.84
N GLN A 81 22.83 23.55 25.96
CA GLN A 81 22.32 22.20 26.13
C GLN A 81 20.79 22.17 26.20
N GLN A 82 20.17 23.16 26.84
CA GLN A 82 18.72 23.31 26.89
C GLN A 82 18.16 23.61 25.49
N GLU A 83 18.74 24.58 24.77
CA GLU A 83 18.35 24.89 23.39
C GLU A 83 18.46 23.66 22.49
N ASN A 84 19.56 22.89 22.62
CA ASN A 84 19.71 21.63 21.89
C ASN A 84 18.67 20.56 22.25
N ARG A 85 18.10 20.58 23.46
CA ARG A 85 16.99 19.69 23.82
C ARG A 85 15.68 20.18 23.21
N GLU A 86 15.44 21.49 23.27
CA GLU A 86 14.26 22.13 22.69
C GLU A 86 14.22 21.95 21.16
N LEU A 87 15.36 22.11 20.47
CA LEU A 87 15.47 21.85 19.03
C LEU A 87 15.19 20.38 18.68
N ARG A 88 15.65 19.43 19.51
CA ARG A 88 15.34 18.00 19.30
C ARG A 88 13.86 17.71 19.51
N ALA A 89 13.26 18.28 20.54
CA ALA A 89 11.82 18.15 20.80
C ALA A 89 10.99 18.74 19.66
N ALA A 90 11.35 19.93 19.17
CA ALA A 90 10.68 20.55 18.02
C ALA A 90 10.80 19.71 16.73
N LEU A 91 11.95 19.07 16.52
CA LEU A 91 12.16 18.18 15.38
C LEU A 91 11.26 16.92 15.50
N GLU A 92 11.18 16.32 16.68
CA GLU A 92 10.27 15.20 16.97
C GLU A 92 8.80 15.60 16.75
N ASP A 93 8.38 16.77 17.24
CA ASP A 93 7.03 17.29 17.03
C ASP A 93 6.72 17.52 15.54
N HIS A 94 7.68 18.02 14.76
CA HIS A 94 7.53 18.16 13.31
C HIS A 94 7.43 16.80 12.60
N GLN A 95 8.19 15.79 13.02
CA GLN A 95 8.06 14.42 12.50
C GLN A 95 6.68 13.85 12.80
N ASN A 96 6.21 13.97 14.05
CA ASN A 96 4.88 13.54 14.46
C ASN A 96 3.77 14.23 13.66
N ALA A 97 3.89 15.55 13.45
CA ALA A 97 2.95 16.31 12.64
C ALA A 97 2.91 15.83 11.18
N LEU A 98 4.08 15.55 10.58
CA LEU A 98 4.18 15.00 9.24
C LEU A 98 3.56 13.61 9.14
N GLU A 99 3.76 12.73 10.13
CA GLU A 99 3.13 11.42 10.16
C GLU A 99 1.60 11.50 10.17
N VAL A 100 1.03 12.43 10.95
CA VAL A 100 -0.41 12.68 10.96
C VAL A 100 -0.89 13.21 9.62
N ILE A 101 -0.19 14.17 9.01
CA ILE A 101 -0.54 14.70 7.68
C ILE A 101 -0.47 13.61 6.62
N MET A 102 0.59 12.81 6.61
CA MET A 102 0.80 11.73 5.64
C MET A 102 -0.22 10.61 5.81
N SER A 103 -0.57 10.25 7.05
CA SER A 103 -1.61 9.25 7.32
C SER A 103 -2.98 9.76 6.85
N LYS A 104 -3.32 11.02 7.10
CA LYS A 104 -4.56 11.65 6.60
C LYS A 104 -4.58 11.75 5.08
N TYR A 105 -3.46 12.11 4.46
CA TYR A 105 -3.32 12.14 3.01
C TYR A 105 -3.56 10.75 2.41
N ARG A 106 -2.91 9.70 2.96
CA ARG A 106 -3.13 8.31 2.53
C ARG A 106 -4.60 7.91 2.67
N GLN A 107 -5.24 8.23 3.80
CA GLN A 107 -6.67 7.99 4.02
C GLN A 107 -7.54 8.67 2.95
N HIS A 108 -7.28 9.94 2.63
CA HIS A 108 -8.03 10.68 1.62
C HIS A 108 -7.88 10.07 0.23
N VAL A 109 -6.66 9.67 -0.16
CA VAL A 109 -6.41 9.01 -1.45
C VAL A 109 -7.13 7.67 -1.53
N THR A 110 -7.07 6.85 -0.48
CA THR A 110 -7.79 5.57 -0.44
C THR A 110 -9.30 5.78 -0.50
N HIS A 111 -9.85 6.74 0.24
CA HIS A 111 -11.27 7.08 0.19
C HIS A 111 -11.69 7.53 -1.21
N LEU A 112 -10.90 8.38 -1.88
CA LEU A 112 -11.20 8.82 -3.25
C LEU A 112 -11.25 7.65 -4.25
N VAL A 113 -10.31 6.70 -4.15
CA VAL A 113 -10.29 5.49 -4.98
C VAL A 113 -11.48 4.58 -4.66
N GLN A 114 -11.87 4.45 -3.40
CA GLN A 114 -13.05 3.68 -3.01
C GLN A 114 -14.33 4.30 -3.55
N VAL A 115 -14.49 5.62 -3.43
CA VAL A 115 -15.66 6.34 -3.97
C VAL A 115 -15.72 6.20 -5.49
N SER A 116 -14.59 6.36 -6.19
CA SER A 116 -14.58 6.18 -7.65
C SER A 116 -14.95 4.75 -8.05
N HIS A 117 -14.45 3.73 -7.34
CA HIS A 117 -14.82 2.34 -7.58
C HIS A 117 -16.30 2.06 -7.30
N LEU A 118 -16.82 2.56 -6.17
CA LEU A 118 -18.23 2.42 -5.79
C LEU A 118 -19.19 3.15 -6.73
N GLN A 119 -18.76 4.24 -7.36
CA GLN A 119 -19.55 4.94 -8.38
C GLN A 119 -19.47 4.23 -9.74
N HIS A 120 -18.30 3.72 -10.13
CA HIS A 120 -18.12 3.12 -11.45
C HIS A 120 -18.84 1.79 -11.61
N VAL A 121 -18.86 0.92 -10.59
CA VAL A 121 -19.43 -0.44 -10.69
C VAL A 121 -20.95 -0.41 -10.93
N PRO A 122 -21.77 0.33 -10.15
CA PRO A 122 -23.20 0.44 -10.41
C PRO A 122 -23.49 1.17 -11.73
N GLN A 123 -22.67 2.17 -12.08
CA GLN A 123 -22.84 2.92 -13.32
C GLN A 123 -22.63 2.03 -14.54
N MET A 124 -21.58 1.20 -14.56
CA MET A 124 -21.37 0.23 -15.65
C MET A 124 -22.50 -0.81 -15.75
N GLN A 125 -23.06 -1.26 -14.62
CA GLN A 125 -24.22 -2.15 -14.64
C GLN A 125 -25.47 -1.47 -15.20
N MET A 126 -25.73 -0.22 -14.81
CA MET A 126 -26.86 0.56 -15.32
C MET A 126 -26.71 0.86 -16.81
N ASP A 127 -25.50 1.22 -17.27
CA ASP A 127 -25.21 1.47 -18.68
C ASP A 127 -25.42 0.20 -19.53
N SER A 128 -25.02 -0.97 -19.02
CA SER A 128 -25.25 -2.26 -19.68
C SER A 128 -26.74 -2.59 -19.81
N GLN A 129 -27.52 -2.42 -18.71
CA GLN A 129 -28.96 -2.62 -18.75
C GLN A 129 -29.67 -1.64 -19.68
N TYR A 130 -29.27 -0.37 -19.66
CA TYR A 130 -29.80 0.65 -20.57
C TYR A 130 -29.50 0.32 -22.04
N ALA A 131 -28.29 -0.15 -22.35
CA ALA A 131 -27.93 -0.58 -23.69
C ALA A 131 -28.77 -1.79 -24.15
N GLN A 132 -29.05 -2.75 -23.26
CA GLN A 132 -29.92 -3.89 -23.57
C GLN A 132 -31.37 -3.44 -23.81
N LEU A 133 -31.90 -2.55 -22.97
CA LEU A 133 -33.24 -1.99 -23.12
C LEU A 133 -33.35 -1.19 -24.44
N LYS A 134 -32.30 -0.44 -24.80
CA LYS A 134 -32.22 0.29 -26.06
C LYS A 134 -32.25 -0.64 -27.26
N ARG A 135 -31.48 -1.74 -27.25
CA ARG A 135 -31.53 -2.77 -28.30
C ARG A 135 -32.93 -3.37 -28.44
N GLN A 136 -33.60 -3.65 -27.32
CA GLN A 136 -34.98 -4.16 -27.35
C GLN A 136 -35.94 -3.12 -27.94
N SER A 137 -35.84 -1.85 -27.53
CA SER A 137 -36.63 -0.75 -28.09
C SER A 137 -36.42 -0.60 -29.59
N ASP A 138 -35.17 -0.68 -30.06
CA ASP A 138 -34.84 -0.57 -31.48
C ASP A 138 -35.39 -1.76 -32.25
N LYS A 139 -35.34 -2.98 -31.67
CA LYS A 139 -35.95 -4.17 -32.27
C LYS A 139 -37.47 -4.07 -32.36
N MET A 140 -38.13 -3.54 -31.34
CA MET A 140 -39.57 -3.28 -31.37
C MET A 140 -39.92 -2.23 -32.43
N SER A 141 -39.09 -1.18 -32.58
CA SER A 141 -39.27 -0.16 -33.61
C SER A 141 -39.14 -0.74 -35.02
N GLU A 142 -38.14 -1.58 -35.25
CA GLU A 142 -37.95 -2.32 -36.51
C GLU A 142 -39.15 -3.24 -36.77
N MET A 143 -39.58 -4.02 -35.78
CA MET A 143 -40.72 -4.93 -35.92
C MET A 143 -42.03 -4.18 -36.20
N ALA A 144 -42.24 -3.02 -35.57
CA ALA A 144 -43.39 -2.16 -35.84
C ALA A 144 -43.33 -1.54 -37.24
N ALA A 145 -42.14 -1.27 -37.79
CA ALA A 145 -41.99 -0.84 -39.17
C ALA A 145 -42.33 -1.97 -40.14
N VAL A 146 -41.81 -3.17 -39.91
CA VAL A 146 -42.13 -4.37 -40.72
C VAL A 146 -43.64 -4.67 -40.69
N MET A 147 -44.25 -4.66 -39.51
CA MET A 147 -45.69 -4.91 -39.36
C MET A 147 -46.54 -3.87 -40.10
N ARG A 148 -46.15 -2.58 -40.07
CA ARG A 148 -46.82 -1.53 -40.85
C ARG A 148 -46.68 -1.75 -42.36
N MET A 149 -45.50 -2.15 -42.84
CA MET A 149 -45.29 -2.41 -44.27
C MET A 149 -46.05 -3.65 -44.76
N ALA A 150 -46.09 -4.72 -43.96
CA ALA A 150 -46.89 -5.90 -44.26
C ALA A 150 -48.38 -5.56 -44.35
N ALA A 151 -48.92 -4.90 -43.32
CA ALA A 151 -50.33 -4.48 -43.32
C ALA A 151 -50.70 -3.59 -44.52
N GLN A 152 -49.83 -2.64 -44.89
CA GLN A 152 -50.04 -1.80 -46.08
C GLN A 152 -49.99 -2.58 -47.40
N THR A 153 -49.22 -3.66 -47.46
CA THR A 153 -49.11 -4.51 -48.65
C THR A 153 -50.35 -5.40 -48.75
N ASP A 154 -50.75 -6.02 -47.64
CA ASP A 154 -51.95 -6.85 -47.53
C ASP A 154 -53.21 -6.05 -47.86
N GLU A 155 -53.32 -4.80 -47.39
CA GLU A 155 -54.46 -3.93 -47.70
C GLU A 155 -54.55 -3.61 -49.20
N LYS A 156 -53.41 -3.41 -49.87
CA LYS A 156 -53.38 -3.20 -51.33
C LYS A 156 -53.80 -4.45 -52.10
N GLU A 157 -53.28 -5.61 -51.71
CA GLU A 157 -53.65 -6.90 -52.32
C GLU A 157 -55.13 -7.19 -52.12
N SER A 158 -55.65 -6.98 -50.91
CA SER A 158 -57.07 -7.13 -50.59
C SER A 158 -57.96 -6.21 -51.44
N LEU A 159 -57.56 -4.95 -51.65
CA LEU A 159 -58.31 -4.03 -52.52
C LEU A 159 -58.32 -4.49 -53.99
N GLN A 160 -57.20 -5.03 -54.48
CA GLN A 160 -57.13 -5.59 -55.84
C GLN A 160 -58.04 -6.81 -55.99
N ASP A 161 -58.05 -7.71 -55.01
CA ASP A 161 -58.95 -8.87 -55.00
C ASP A 161 -60.42 -8.43 -55.01
N ILE A 162 -60.78 -7.45 -54.18
CA ILE A 162 -62.13 -6.87 -54.17
C ILE A 162 -62.48 -6.27 -55.54
N GLU A 163 -61.55 -5.57 -56.19
CA GLU A 163 -61.76 -5.00 -57.52
C GLU A 163 -62.01 -6.10 -58.57
N VAL A 164 -61.20 -7.17 -58.59
CA VAL A 164 -61.37 -8.30 -59.51
C VAL A 164 -62.71 -8.99 -59.28
N ILE A 165 -63.07 -9.25 -58.02
CA ILE A 165 -64.37 -9.82 -57.65
C ILE A 165 -65.50 -8.92 -58.14
N SER A 166 -65.38 -7.60 -57.98
CA SER A 166 -66.40 -6.65 -58.44
C SER A 166 -66.55 -6.65 -59.97
N LYS A 167 -65.45 -6.69 -60.72
CA LYS A 167 -65.45 -6.79 -62.19
C LYS A 167 -66.15 -8.07 -62.64
N LEU A 168 -65.74 -9.22 -62.11
CA LEU A 168 -66.35 -10.51 -62.41
C LEU A 168 -67.83 -10.56 -62.00
N ALA A 169 -68.22 -9.91 -60.91
CA ALA A 169 -69.61 -9.82 -60.49
C ALA A 169 -70.45 -9.02 -61.48
N THR A 170 -69.96 -7.86 -61.94
CA THR A 170 -70.65 -7.05 -62.96
C THR A 170 -70.70 -7.75 -64.32
N GLU A 171 -69.64 -8.46 -64.71
CA GLU A 171 -69.61 -9.26 -65.93
C GLU A 171 -70.62 -10.41 -65.86
N ASN A 172 -70.63 -11.18 -64.77
CA ASN A 172 -71.62 -12.23 -64.56
C ASN A 172 -73.05 -11.70 -64.57
N GLN A 173 -73.28 -10.53 -63.98
CA GLN A 173 -74.57 -9.86 -64.02
C GLN A 173 -74.96 -9.50 -65.46
N GLY A 174 -74.05 -8.88 -66.22
CA GLY A 174 -74.27 -8.55 -67.63
C GLY A 174 -74.51 -9.78 -68.51
N LEU A 175 -73.76 -10.87 -68.30
CA LEU A 175 -73.96 -12.15 -68.99
C LEU A 175 -75.33 -12.75 -68.68
N ARG A 176 -75.79 -12.68 -67.42
CA ARG A 176 -77.14 -13.12 -67.02
C ARG A 176 -78.23 -12.26 -67.64
N GLU A 177 -78.03 -10.94 -67.72
CA GLU A 177 -78.95 -10.03 -68.40
C GLU A 177 -79.01 -10.31 -69.90
N LEU A 178 -77.87 -10.51 -70.55
CA LEU A 178 -77.80 -10.89 -71.96
C LEU A 178 -78.48 -12.24 -72.23
N LEU A 179 -78.29 -13.22 -71.34
CA LEU A 179 -79.01 -14.48 -71.37
C LEU A 179 -80.53 -14.25 -71.24
N ASN A 180 -80.97 -13.41 -70.31
CA ASN A 180 -82.38 -13.08 -70.10
C ASN A 180 -83.01 -12.39 -71.34
N ILE A 181 -82.29 -11.45 -71.97
CA ILE A 181 -82.72 -10.83 -73.23
C ILE A 181 -82.79 -11.86 -74.35
N SER A 182 -81.81 -12.76 -74.45
CA SER A 182 -81.79 -13.84 -75.45
C SER A 182 -82.99 -14.78 -75.26
N VAL A 183 -83.32 -15.14 -74.02
CA VAL A 183 -84.52 -15.91 -73.67
C VAL A 183 -85.82 -15.16 -74.03
N LYS A 184 -85.88 -13.83 -73.85
CA LYS A 184 -87.08 -13.01 -74.09
C LYS A 184 -87.31 -12.59 -75.54
N TYR A 185 -86.26 -12.36 -76.33
CA TYR A 185 -86.34 -11.67 -77.63
C TYR A 185 -85.67 -12.39 -78.82
N GLY A 186 -85.00 -13.56 -78.66
CA GLY A 186 -84.50 -14.30 -79.83
C GLY A 186 -83.78 -15.64 -79.58
N SER A 187 -84.29 -16.71 -80.23
CA SER A 187 -83.65 -18.00 -80.54
C SER A 187 -83.00 -18.84 -79.41
N HIS A 188 -83.53 -18.80 -78.19
CA HIS A 188 -83.32 -19.91 -77.25
C HIS A 188 -84.55 -20.82 -77.27
N LYS A 189 -84.61 -21.73 -78.26
CA LYS A 189 -85.51 -22.88 -78.15
C LYS A 189 -84.97 -23.72 -77.00
N GLN A 190 -85.71 -23.68 -75.90
CA GLN A 190 -85.67 -24.69 -74.86
C GLN A 190 -85.76 -26.06 -75.56
N ALA A 191 -84.62 -26.72 -75.73
CA ALA A 191 -84.58 -28.11 -76.13
C ALA A 191 -84.82 -28.91 -74.85
N ASP A 192 -86.03 -29.43 -74.73
CA ASP A 192 -86.46 -30.27 -73.63
C ASP A 192 -85.75 -31.62 -73.62
N SER A 193 -85.19 -31.95 -72.44
CA SER A 193 -85.14 -33.30 -71.82
C SER A 193 -84.09 -34.31 -72.36
N PRO A 194 -83.61 -35.28 -71.55
CA PRO A 194 -84.45 -36.18 -70.77
C PRO A 194 -84.07 -36.42 -69.29
N GLU A 195 -85.09 -36.99 -68.66
CA GLU A 195 -85.22 -37.65 -67.37
C GLU A 195 -84.16 -38.76 -67.08
N LYS A 196 -83.89 -38.96 -65.77
CA LYS A 196 -83.26 -40.12 -65.09
C LYS A 196 -81.77 -40.40 -65.36
N THR A 197 -80.96 -40.20 -64.32
CA THR A 197 -80.34 -41.28 -63.51
C THR A 197 -79.50 -40.67 -62.37
N ALA A 198 -79.22 -41.50 -61.36
CA ALA A 198 -78.34 -41.25 -60.20
C ALA A 198 -78.97 -40.48 -59.03
N ALA A 199 -79.85 -41.17 -58.32
CA ALA A 199 -79.64 -41.28 -56.88
C ALA A 199 -78.28 -41.97 -56.66
N THR A 200 -77.32 -41.22 -56.12
CA THR A 200 -76.25 -41.75 -55.27
C THR A 200 -76.04 -40.72 -54.17
N ASP A 201 -76.76 -40.95 -53.07
CA ASP A 201 -76.36 -40.50 -51.75
C ASP A 201 -74.95 -41.04 -51.49
N ASP A 202 -73.92 -40.19 -51.59
CA ASP A 202 -72.65 -40.41 -50.88
C ASP A 202 -72.62 -39.45 -49.69
N LYS A 203 -73.38 -39.82 -48.67
CA LYS A 203 -73.11 -39.44 -47.28
C LYS A 203 -71.83 -40.14 -46.84
N ALA A 204 -70.68 -39.57 -47.18
CA ALA A 204 -69.41 -39.95 -46.58
C ALA A 204 -69.17 -39.14 -45.29
N ALA A 205 -69.45 -39.83 -44.19
CA ALA A 205 -68.76 -39.75 -42.90
C ALA A 205 -68.79 -38.41 -42.15
N THR A 206 -69.79 -38.27 -41.28
CA THR A 206 -69.59 -37.61 -39.98
C THR A 206 -69.64 -38.66 -38.88
N LYS A 207 -68.58 -38.67 -38.06
CA LYS A 207 -68.45 -39.15 -36.68
C LYS A 207 -68.12 -40.62 -36.38
N GLN A 208 -66.95 -40.71 -35.73
CA GLN A 208 -66.63 -41.43 -34.48
C GLN A 208 -66.14 -42.87 -34.59
N LEU A 209 -64.89 -43.04 -34.17
CA LEU A 209 -64.31 -44.07 -33.29
C LEU A 209 -62.95 -43.48 -32.84
N GLU A 210 -62.79 -43.14 -31.55
CA GLU A 210 -62.13 -43.99 -30.53
C GLU A 210 -60.62 -44.10 -30.80
N SER A 211 -59.79 -43.37 -30.06
CA SER A 211 -59.31 -43.62 -28.67
C SER A 211 -58.11 -44.56 -28.64
N ASP A 212 -57.20 -44.22 -27.72
CA ASP A 212 -56.10 -45.04 -27.19
C ASP A 212 -54.94 -45.26 -28.17
N ALA A 213 -53.67 -45.11 -27.82
CA ALA A 213 -52.94 -45.01 -26.57
C ALA A 213 -51.57 -44.38 -26.95
N ASN A 214 -50.62 -44.01 -26.10
CA ASN A 214 -50.39 -44.25 -24.68
C ASN A 214 -49.28 -43.25 -24.30
N GLU A 215 -49.43 -42.50 -23.21
CA GLU A 215 -48.76 -42.75 -21.92
C GLU A 215 -47.21 -42.73 -21.97
N THR A 216 -46.54 -42.04 -21.06
CA THR A 216 -46.69 -42.34 -19.64
C THR A 216 -46.29 -41.16 -18.75
N ARG A 217 -47.18 -40.92 -17.81
CA ARG A 217 -47.06 -40.09 -16.62
C ARG A 217 -46.49 -40.97 -15.49
N VAL A 218 -45.47 -40.45 -14.81
CA VAL A 218 -45.16 -40.55 -13.36
C VAL A 218 -45.06 -41.94 -12.72
N LYS A 219 -43.94 -42.19 -12.02
CA LYS A 219 -43.97 -42.90 -10.75
C LYS A 219 -43.02 -42.29 -9.73
N VAL A 220 -43.59 -41.97 -8.58
CA VAL A 220 -43.00 -41.43 -7.35
C VAL A 220 -42.61 -42.57 -6.40
N GLU A 221 -41.71 -42.24 -5.47
CA GLU A 221 -41.42 -42.87 -4.16
C GLU A 221 -40.36 -43.99 -4.09
N ALA A 222 -39.18 -43.70 -3.51
CA ALA A 222 -38.91 -43.65 -2.06
C ALA A 222 -37.55 -44.26 -1.65
N LYS A 223 -36.88 -43.54 -0.72
CA LYS A 223 -36.01 -43.95 0.40
C LYS A 223 -34.47 -43.85 0.29
N THR A 224 -33.98 -43.12 1.31
CA THR A 224 -32.72 -43.21 2.07
C THR A 224 -31.46 -42.75 1.34
N SER A 225 -30.60 -41.86 1.86
CA SER A 225 -30.32 -41.45 3.25
C SER A 225 -29.34 -40.27 3.23
N SER A 226 -29.23 -39.56 4.38
CA SER A 226 -28.16 -38.62 4.82
C SER A 226 -28.02 -37.31 4.02
N GLU A 227 -27.98 -36.10 4.60
CA GLU A 227 -27.79 -35.65 5.98
C GLU A 227 -28.18 -34.16 6.06
N SER A 228 -28.89 -33.81 7.12
CA SER A 228 -28.91 -32.59 7.95
C SER A 228 -28.03 -31.39 7.51
N THR A 229 -28.35 -30.11 7.73
CA THR A 229 -29.46 -29.39 8.35
C THR A 229 -29.24 -27.90 8.09
N GLU A 230 -30.36 -27.23 7.91
CA GLU A 230 -30.67 -25.80 7.98
C GLU A 230 -29.90 -24.89 8.97
N SER A 231 -29.81 -23.64 8.51
CA SER A 231 -30.15 -22.39 9.21
C SER A 231 -29.06 -21.60 9.94
N SER A 232 -28.85 -20.41 9.37
CA SER A 232 -28.87 -19.09 10.01
C SER A 232 -28.35 -18.97 11.44
N GLN A 233 -27.36 -18.12 11.66
CA GLN A 233 -27.55 -16.90 12.44
C GLN A 233 -26.27 -16.05 12.54
N GLU A 234 -26.50 -14.77 12.28
CA GLU A 234 -25.82 -13.60 12.80
C GLU A 234 -25.44 -13.75 14.29
N THR A 235 -24.15 -13.60 14.62
CA THR A 235 -23.72 -13.13 15.95
C THR A 235 -22.43 -12.32 15.85
N VAL A 236 -22.52 -11.09 16.35
CA VAL A 236 -21.43 -10.25 16.81
C VAL A 236 -20.67 -11.00 17.90
N LYS A 237 -19.33 -11.05 17.82
CA LYS A 237 -18.47 -11.14 18.99
C LYS A 237 -17.06 -10.62 18.74
N GLU A 238 -16.74 -9.70 19.63
CA GLU A 238 -15.53 -8.97 19.95
C GLU A 238 -14.36 -9.91 20.35
N VAL A 239 -13.14 -9.48 19.99
CA VAL A 239 -11.84 -9.63 20.68
C VAL A 239 -11.45 -11.03 21.17
N GLU A 240 -10.34 -11.57 20.64
CA GLU A 240 -9.09 -11.86 21.38
C GLU A 240 -8.15 -12.75 20.53
N GLN A 241 -7.11 -12.15 19.92
CA GLN A 241 -5.92 -12.88 19.46
C GLN A 241 -4.67 -12.04 19.72
N SER A 242 -3.99 -12.34 20.83
CA SER A 242 -2.52 -12.38 20.86
C SER A 242 -2.09 -13.68 20.13
N PRO A 243 -0.94 -13.77 19.43
CA PRO A 243 0.39 -13.53 20.02
C PRO A 243 1.50 -13.04 19.06
N LYS A 244 2.52 -12.36 19.61
CA LYS A 244 3.96 -12.76 19.56
C LYS A 244 4.90 -11.59 19.83
N LYS A 245 5.84 -11.84 20.75
CA LYS A 245 7.02 -11.04 21.10
C LYS A 245 7.79 -10.55 19.86
N PRO A 246 8.33 -9.33 19.86
CA PRO A 246 9.56 -9.06 19.12
C PRO A 246 10.75 -9.57 19.93
N SER A 247 11.54 -10.45 19.31
CA SER A 247 12.85 -10.88 19.78
C SER A 247 13.85 -9.74 19.66
N ASP A 248 14.52 -9.43 20.77
CA ASP A 248 15.70 -8.58 20.82
C ASP A 248 16.82 -9.15 19.94
N THR A 249 17.10 -8.51 18.81
CA THR A 249 18.42 -8.62 18.16
C THR A 249 19.28 -7.46 18.66
N LYS A 250 20.03 -7.72 19.73
CA LYS A 250 21.20 -6.93 20.11
C LYS A 250 22.29 -7.14 19.05
N THR A 251 22.51 -6.11 18.24
CA THR A 251 23.76 -5.92 17.50
C THR A 251 24.83 -5.48 18.50
N SER A 252 25.63 -6.45 18.96
CA SER A 252 26.83 -6.20 19.75
C SER A 252 27.99 -5.86 18.82
N GLN A 253 28.20 -4.57 18.55
CA GLN A 253 29.46 -4.05 18.04
C GLN A 253 29.78 -2.75 18.78
N SER A 254 30.71 -2.84 19.74
CA SER A 254 31.71 -1.81 20.12
C SER A 254 32.05 -1.99 21.60
N ALA A 255 33.03 -2.85 21.87
CA ALA A 255 33.72 -2.92 23.16
C ALA A 255 35.17 -3.32 22.87
N LYS A 256 35.91 -2.36 22.31
CA LYS A 256 37.37 -2.34 22.26
C LYS A 256 37.78 -0.89 22.37
N GLU A 257 37.86 -0.40 23.60
CA GLU A 257 38.63 0.78 24.02
C GLU A 257 38.30 1.02 25.50
N GLU A 258 38.92 0.24 26.39
CA GLU A 258 39.11 0.59 27.81
C GLU A 258 39.97 -0.49 28.48
N SER A 259 41.25 -0.52 28.11
CA SER A 259 42.29 -1.22 28.86
C SER A 259 43.65 -0.58 28.55
N PHE A 260 43.74 0.74 28.70
CA PHE A 260 45.00 1.47 28.56
C PHE A 260 45.37 2.32 29.79
N TRP A 261 44.56 2.33 30.85
CA TRP A 261 44.95 2.96 32.12
C TRP A 261 44.40 2.20 33.32
N SER A 262 45.12 1.17 33.75
CA SER A 262 45.23 0.68 35.14
C SER A 262 46.42 -0.27 35.24
#